data_AF-A0A1V4IL57-F1
#
_entry.id   AF-A0A1V4IL57-F1
#
_cell.length_a   1.000
_cell.length_b   1.000
_cell.length_c   1.000
_cell.angle_alpha   90.00
_cell.angle_beta   90.00
_cell.angle_gamma   90.00
#
_symmetry.space_group_name_H-M   'P 1'
#
loop_
_entity.id
_entity.type
_entity.pdbx_description
1 polymer ?
#
loop_
_entity_poly.entity_id
_entity_poly.type
_entity_poly.pdbx_seq_one_letter_code
_entity_poly.pdbx_strand_id
1 'polypeptide(L)'
;MIKLNEKQEIILKHIKEGKSQRQISKETGISRDTIRKYVKDYESKLAEVNKGLGEIDKIDIIDDITCAPKYKSSPRTKNALTEKVLERLSEFLKENEQKRLRGLSKQQMKKIDMYETLAEEGYQVSYASVVRAVNIIERKKREAYIRPGILARRYCRI
;
A
#
# COMPACT_ATOMS: atom_id res chain seq x y z
N MET A 1 -4.96 5.08 16.72
CA MET A 1 -4.80 3.70 16.23
C MET A 1 -4.71 2.81 17.44
N ILE A 2 -5.50 1.74 17.51
CA ILE A 2 -5.56 0.88 18.71
C ILE A 2 -4.21 0.16 18.87
N LYS A 3 -3.71 0.08 20.09
CA LYS A 3 -2.47 -0.66 20.39
C LYS A 3 -2.72 -2.16 20.44
N LEU A 4 -1.67 -2.96 20.28
CA LEU A 4 -1.77 -4.42 20.40
C LEU A 4 -2.36 -4.84 21.76
N ASN A 5 -1.87 -4.24 22.85
CA ASN A 5 -2.33 -4.55 24.21
C ASN A 5 -3.83 -4.27 24.39
N GLU A 6 -4.33 -3.16 23.83
CA GLU A 6 -5.75 -2.80 23.89
C GLU A 6 -6.62 -3.81 23.12
N LYS A 7 -6.16 -4.28 21.95
CA LYS A 7 -6.83 -5.33 21.18
C LYS A 7 -6.92 -6.63 21.98
N GLN A 8 -5.83 -7.04 22.62
CA GLN A 8 -5.78 -8.24 23.45
C GLN A 8 -6.69 -8.13 24.67
N GLU A 9 -6.69 -6.97 25.34
CA GLU A 9 -7.54 -6.71 26.50
C GLU A 9 -9.03 -6.81 26.14
N ILE A 10 -9.44 -6.28 24.98
CA ILE A 10 -10.82 -6.41 24.48
C ILE A 10 -11.21 -7.89 24.32
N ILE A 11 -10.33 -8.69 23.71
CA ILE A 11 -10.58 -10.12 23.46
C ILE A 11 -10.66 -10.89 24.79
N LEU A 12 -9.74 -10.63 25.72
CA LEU A 12 -9.71 -11.27 27.03
C LEU A 12 -10.96 -10.95 27.87
N LYS A 13 -11.37 -9.68 27.93
CA LYS A 13 -12.59 -9.26 28.66
C LYS A 13 -13.85 -9.91 28.09
N HIS A 14 -13.89 -10.13 26.78
CA HIS A 14 -15.04 -10.77 26.16
C HIS A 14 -15.10 -12.27 26.46
N ILE A 15 -13.98 -12.99 26.34
CA ILE A 15 -13.93 -14.45 26.47
C ILE A 15 -13.87 -14.91 27.92
N LYS A 16 -12.94 -14.35 28.72
CA LYS A 16 -12.71 -14.78 30.10
C LYS A 16 -13.76 -14.25 31.06
N GLU A 17 -14.16 -12.99 30.89
CA GLU A 17 -15.04 -12.30 31.85
C GLU A 17 -16.50 -12.29 31.38
N GLY A 18 -16.80 -12.73 30.16
CA GLY A 18 -18.16 -12.75 29.60
C GLY A 18 -18.80 -11.37 29.45
N LYS A 19 -17.98 -10.30 29.45
CA LYS A 19 -18.50 -8.93 29.44
C LYS A 19 -19.17 -8.60 28.11
N SER A 20 -20.27 -7.88 28.21
CA SER A 20 -20.97 -7.30 27.07
C SER A 20 -20.09 -6.28 26.36
N GLN A 21 -20.20 -6.19 25.03
CA GLN A 21 -19.48 -5.19 24.22
C GLN A 21 -19.72 -3.75 24.73
N ARG A 22 -20.91 -3.47 25.29
CA ARG A 22 -21.23 -2.16 25.88
C ARG A 22 -20.42 -1.89 27.15
N GLN A 23 -20.23 -2.92 27.97
CA GLN A 23 -19.45 -2.81 29.19
C GLN A 23 -17.96 -2.64 28.88
N ILE A 24 -17.43 -3.42 27.93
CA ILE A 24 -16.04 -3.29 27.45
C ILE A 24 -15.79 -1.88 26.91
N SER A 25 -16.73 -1.30 26.18
CA SER A 25 -16.63 0.06 25.65
C SER A 25 -16.58 1.12 26.75
N LYS A 26 -17.40 0.98 27.80
CA LYS A 26 -17.35 1.89 28.97
C LYS A 26 -16.04 1.78 29.74
N GLU A 27 -15.50 0.58 29.90
CA GLU A 27 -14.27 0.34 30.67
C GLU A 27 -13.00 0.76 29.92
N THR A 28 -12.92 0.46 28.63
CA THR A 28 -11.71 0.73 27.81
C THR A 28 -11.75 2.09 27.12
N GLY A 29 -12.91 2.74 27.05
CA GLY A 29 -13.11 3.99 26.29
C GLY A 29 -13.05 3.81 24.77
N ILE A 30 -12.97 2.56 24.29
CA ILE A 30 -12.87 2.24 22.85
C ILE A 30 -14.27 2.20 22.24
N SER A 31 -14.38 2.63 20.98
CA SER A 31 -15.65 2.63 20.25
C SER A 31 -16.26 1.22 20.16
N ARG A 32 -17.58 1.14 20.31
CA ARG A 32 -18.31 -0.12 20.21
C ARG A 32 -18.09 -0.82 18.87
N ASP A 33 -17.99 -0.06 17.77
CA ASP A 33 -17.82 -0.62 16.43
C ASP A 33 -16.47 -1.31 16.27
N THR A 34 -15.40 -0.75 16.86
CA THR A 34 -14.09 -1.40 16.89
C THR A 34 -14.09 -2.67 17.75
N ILE A 35 -14.76 -2.66 18.91
CA ILE A 35 -14.89 -3.85 19.76
C ILE A 35 -15.66 -4.94 19.02
N ARG A 36 -16.80 -4.59 18.42
CA ARG A 36 -17.65 -5.50 17.65
C ARG A 36 -16.88 -6.14 16.50
N LYS A 37 -16.07 -5.36 15.79
CA LYS A 37 -15.21 -5.85 14.71
C LYS A 37 -14.23 -6.90 15.24
N TYR A 38 -13.46 -6.59 16.29
CA TYR A 38 -12.46 -7.53 16.80
C TYR A 38 -13.06 -8.80 17.40
N VAL A 39 -14.19 -8.68 18.11
CA VAL A 39 -14.92 -9.84 18.63
C VAL A 39 -15.42 -10.72 17.49
N LYS A 40 -16.07 -10.13 16.48
CA LYS A 40 -16.58 -10.88 15.34
C LYS A 40 -15.47 -11.55 14.53
N ASP A 41 -14.36 -10.84 14.28
CA ASP A 41 -13.21 -11.36 13.56
C ASP A 41 -12.59 -12.57 14.31
N TYR A 42 -12.60 -12.55 15.65
CA TYR A 42 -12.13 -13.67 16.48
C TYR A 42 -13.11 -14.86 16.48
N GLU A 43 -14.40 -14.60 16.66
CA GLU A 43 -15.45 -15.64 16.63
C GLU A 43 -15.51 -16.35 15.27
N SER A 44 -15.39 -15.61 14.16
CA SER A 44 -15.38 -16.21 12.82
C SER A 44 -14.22 -17.17 12.63
N LYS A 45 -13.03 -16.82 13.14
CA LYS A 45 -11.84 -17.67 13.05
C LYS A 45 -11.96 -18.90 13.93
N LEU A 46 -12.46 -18.76 15.16
CA LEU A 46 -12.80 -19.91 16.00
C LEU A 46 -13.79 -20.86 15.31
N ALA A 47 -14.80 -20.32 14.63
CA ALA A 47 -15.78 -21.12 13.89
C ALA A 47 -15.16 -21.84 12.68
N GLU A 48 -14.18 -21.24 12.00
CA GLU A 48 -13.40 -21.88 10.92
C GLU A 48 -12.57 -23.04 11.47
N VAL A 49 -11.87 -22.85 12.59
CA VAL A 49 -11.06 -23.90 13.24
C VAL A 49 -11.91 -25.08 13.70
N ASN A 50 -13.07 -24.82 14.32
CA ASN A 50 -13.98 -25.86 14.79
C ASN A 50 -14.61 -26.67 13.65
N LYS A 51 -14.59 -26.18 12.41
CA LYS A 51 -15.13 -26.88 11.22
C LYS A 51 -14.15 -27.87 10.58
N GLY A 52 -12.95 -28.06 11.16
CA GLY A 52 -12.11 -29.21 10.86
C GLY A 52 -10.85 -28.93 10.05
N LEU A 53 -10.07 -27.92 10.44
CA LEU A 53 -8.76 -27.65 9.85
C LEU A 53 -7.68 -27.78 10.95
N GLY A 54 -6.57 -28.43 10.61
CA GLY A 54 -5.56 -28.97 11.53
C GLY A 54 -4.73 -27.92 12.28
N GLU A 55 -3.55 -28.31 12.78
CA GLU A 55 -2.67 -27.49 13.63
C GLU A 55 -2.30 -26.11 13.05
N ILE A 56 -2.37 -25.97 11.72
CA ILE A 56 -2.11 -24.72 10.97
C ILE A 56 -3.05 -23.60 11.43
N ASP A 57 -4.31 -23.91 11.69
CA ASP A 57 -5.34 -22.92 12.03
C ASP A 57 -5.21 -22.39 13.47
N LYS A 58 -4.58 -23.17 14.35
CA LYS A 58 -4.25 -22.71 15.71
C LYS A 58 -3.15 -21.65 15.68
N ILE A 59 -2.21 -21.77 14.74
CA ILE A 59 -1.13 -20.79 14.53
C ILE A 59 -1.75 -19.47 14.05
N ASP A 60 -2.71 -19.52 13.13
CA ASP A 60 -3.40 -18.32 12.63
C ASP A 60 -4.14 -17.55 13.73
N ILE A 61 -4.81 -18.24 14.66
CA ILE A 61 -5.46 -17.58 15.82
C ILE A 61 -4.42 -16.89 16.72
N ILE A 62 -3.30 -17.57 16.99
CA ILE A 62 -2.22 -17.02 17.83
C ILE A 62 -1.62 -15.78 17.15
N ASP A 63 -1.41 -15.84 15.84
CA ASP A 63 -0.91 -14.73 15.04
C ASP A 63 -1.87 -13.54 15.06
N ASP A 64 -3.19 -13.75 15.00
CA ASP A 64 -4.14 -12.65 15.14
C ASP A 64 -4.14 -11.99 16.51
N ILE A 65 -3.96 -12.75 17.57
CA ILE A 65 -3.90 -12.21 18.93
C ILE A 65 -2.60 -11.44 19.14
N THR A 66 -1.50 -11.89 18.53
CA THR A 66 -0.16 -11.31 18.71
C THR A 66 0.18 -10.22 17.70
N CYS A 67 -0.45 -10.19 16.53
CA CYS A 67 -0.20 -9.18 15.51
C CYS A 67 -0.93 -7.86 15.78
N ALA A 68 -0.20 -6.76 15.58
CA ALA A 68 -0.71 -5.40 15.70
C ALA A 68 -1.89 -5.17 14.73
N PRO A 69 -2.94 -4.42 15.16
CA PRO A 69 -4.08 -4.14 14.29
C PRO A 69 -3.65 -3.31 13.08
N LYS A 70 -3.87 -3.86 11.88
CA LYS A 70 -3.56 -3.19 10.60
C LYS A 70 -4.80 -2.51 10.02
N TYR A 71 -4.61 -1.30 9.51
CA TYR A 71 -5.67 -0.61 8.77
C TYR A 71 -5.96 -1.31 7.44
N LYS A 72 -7.24 -1.44 7.07
CA LYS A 72 -7.64 -1.94 5.75
C LYS A 72 -7.41 -0.83 4.71
N SER A 73 -6.19 -0.74 4.19
CA SER A 73 -5.93 0.05 2.99
C SER A 73 -6.27 -0.81 1.78
N SER A 74 -7.51 -0.71 1.28
CA SER A 74 -7.79 -1.26 -0.05
C SER A 74 -6.86 -0.58 -1.07
N PRO A 75 -6.32 -1.30 -2.07
CA PRO A 75 -5.58 -0.67 -3.14
C PRO A 75 -6.52 0.33 -3.83
N ARG A 76 -6.25 1.63 -3.67
CA ARG A 76 -7.04 2.68 -4.34
C ARG A 76 -6.65 2.69 -5.80
N THR A 77 -7.62 2.48 -6.69
CA THR A 77 -7.43 2.61 -8.13
C THR A 77 -7.33 4.08 -8.52
N LYS A 78 -6.54 4.38 -9.55
CA LYS A 78 -6.38 5.75 -10.05
C LYS A 78 -7.44 6.01 -11.12
N ASN A 79 -8.50 6.73 -10.77
CA ASN A 79 -9.61 6.98 -11.71
C ASN A 79 -9.23 7.95 -12.85
N ALA A 80 -8.33 8.91 -12.60
CA ALA A 80 -7.97 9.94 -13.57
C ALA A 80 -6.87 9.52 -14.59
N LEU A 81 -6.14 8.43 -14.33
CA LEU A 81 -5.18 7.89 -15.29
C LEU A 81 -5.78 6.64 -15.93
N THR A 82 -6.53 6.85 -17.00
CA THR A 82 -6.96 5.76 -17.87
C THR A 82 -5.76 5.19 -18.62
N GLU A 83 -5.88 3.94 -19.08
CA GLU A 83 -4.83 3.25 -19.84
C GLU A 83 -4.45 4.02 -21.10
N LYS A 84 -5.43 4.61 -21.79
CA LYS A 84 -5.23 5.48 -22.97
C LYS A 84 -4.31 6.67 -22.68
N VAL A 85 -4.50 7.34 -21.54
CA VAL A 85 -3.64 8.47 -21.15
C VAL A 85 -2.20 8.00 -20.90
N LEU A 86 -2.02 6.82 -20.30
CA LEU A 86 -0.69 6.25 -20.08
C LEU A 86 0.01 5.88 -21.38
N GLU A 87 -0.72 5.30 -22.33
CA GLU A 87 -0.22 4.99 -23.68
C GLU A 87 0.21 6.27 -24.38
N ARG A 88 -0.63 7.30 -24.38
CA ARG A 88 -0.35 8.59 -25.01
C ARG A 88 0.89 9.27 -24.42
N LEU A 89 1.02 9.27 -23.08
CA LEU A 89 2.23 9.76 -22.41
C LEU A 89 3.47 8.95 -22.78
N SER A 90 3.33 7.64 -23.02
CA SER A 90 4.45 6.80 -23.45
C SER A 90 4.90 7.16 -24.87
N GLU A 91 3.98 7.52 -25.76
CA GLU A 91 4.27 7.98 -27.12
C GLU A 91 5.05 9.29 -27.12
N PHE A 92 4.58 10.31 -26.39
CA PHE A 92 5.31 11.58 -26.26
C PHE A 92 6.74 11.40 -25.74
N LEU A 93 6.94 10.46 -24.81
CA LEU A 93 8.27 10.15 -24.29
C LEU A 93 9.16 9.42 -25.31
N LYS A 94 8.59 8.55 -26.15
CA LYS A 94 9.32 7.89 -27.26
C LYS A 94 9.73 8.90 -28.34
N GLU A 95 8.84 9.82 -28.68
CA GLU A 95 9.17 10.92 -29.61
C GLU A 95 10.30 11.79 -29.07
N ASN A 96 10.27 12.11 -27.77
CA ASN A 96 11.36 12.84 -27.12
C ASN A 96 12.69 12.07 -27.17
N GLU A 97 12.66 10.74 -27.04
CA GLU A 97 13.85 9.90 -27.24
C GLU A 97 14.39 10.00 -28.66
N GLN A 98 13.53 9.92 -29.67
CA GLN A 98 13.94 10.06 -31.06
C GLN A 98 14.52 11.46 -31.34
N LYS A 99 13.93 12.53 -30.80
CA LYS A 99 14.47 13.89 -30.93
C LYS A 99 15.84 14.03 -30.28
N ARG A 100 16.08 13.38 -29.14
CA ARG A 100 17.42 13.33 -28.50
C ARG A 100 18.45 12.64 -29.37
N LEU A 101 18.09 11.49 -29.97
CA LEU A 101 18.97 10.76 -30.88
C LEU A 101 19.34 11.58 -32.13
N ARG A 102 18.40 12.39 -32.63
CA ARG A 102 18.61 13.28 -33.79
C ARG A 102 19.32 14.59 -33.45
N GLY A 103 19.69 14.83 -32.19
CA GLY A 103 20.34 16.08 -31.75
C GLY A 103 19.39 17.28 -31.53
N LEU A 104 18.07 17.09 -31.67
CA LEU A 104 17.04 18.11 -31.48
C LEU A 104 16.59 18.19 -30.01
N SER A 105 17.54 18.24 -29.08
CA SER A 105 17.27 18.17 -27.65
C SER A 105 16.40 19.33 -27.15
N LYS A 106 16.47 20.51 -27.77
CA LYS A 106 15.67 21.69 -27.42
C LYS A 106 14.20 21.61 -27.83
N GLN A 107 13.85 20.74 -28.80
CA GLN A 107 12.49 20.59 -29.33
C GLN A 107 11.68 19.47 -28.66
N GLN A 108 12.17 18.97 -27.52
CA GLN A 108 11.45 17.97 -26.73
C GLN A 108 10.19 18.58 -26.12
N MET A 109 9.09 17.83 -26.12
CA MET A 109 7.87 18.22 -25.42
C MET A 109 8.12 18.27 -23.92
N LYS A 110 7.75 19.39 -23.30
CA LYS A 110 7.80 19.54 -21.85
C LYS A 110 6.59 18.88 -21.20
N LYS A 111 6.66 18.70 -19.88
CA LYS A 111 5.55 18.13 -19.09
C LYS A 111 4.29 19.00 -19.10
N ILE A 112 4.45 20.31 -19.30
CA ILE A 112 3.35 21.27 -19.45
C ILE A 112 2.69 21.05 -20.82
N ASP A 113 3.48 21.05 -21.89
CA ASP A 113 2.98 20.81 -23.26
C ASP A 113 2.25 19.47 -23.37
N MET A 114 2.77 18.40 -22.76
CA MET A 114 2.09 17.09 -22.72
C MET A 114 0.75 17.12 -21.97
N TYR A 115 0.57 18.02 -21.01
CA TYR A 115 -0.69 18.18 -20.30
C TYR A 115 -1.68 19.00 -21.14
N GLU A 116 -1.21 20.06 -21.80
CA GLU A 116 -2.04 20.89 -22.69
C GLU A 116 -2.60 20.08 -23.85
N THR A 117 -1.77 19.26 -24.50
CA THR A 117 -2.25 18.37 -25.59
C THR A 117 -3.28 17.35 -25.10
N LEU A 118 -3.09 16.76 -23.91
CA LEU A 118 -4.08 15.85 -23.32
C LEU A 118 -5.38 16.56 -22.97
N ALA A 119 -5.32 17.83 -22.57
CA ALA A 119 -6.49 18.64 -22.29
C ALA A 119 -7.25 19.01 -23.59
N GLU A 120 -6.53 19.33 -24.67
CA GLU A 120 -7.09 19.55 -26.01
C GLU A 120 -7.75 18.28 -26.59
N GLU A 121 -7.15 17.12 -26.37
CA GLU A 121 -7.71 15.80 -26.73
C GLU A 121 -8.95 15.44 -25.87
N GLY A 122 -9.29 16.24 -24.85
CA GLY A 122 -10.50 16.12 -24.04
C GLY A 122 -10.38 15.22 -22.81
N TYR A 123 -9.16 14.83 -22.40
CA TYR A 123 -8.97 13.99 -21.23
C TYR A 123 -9.09 14.79 -19.92
N GLN A 124 -9.90 14.30 -18.99
CA GLN A 124 -10.04 14.88 -17.64
C GLN A 124 -8.89 14.44 -16.72
N VAL A 125 -7.69 14.99 -16.95
CA VAL A 125 -6.49 14.72 -16.15
C VAL A 125 -6.03 16.02 -15.50
N SER A 126 -5.48 15.96 -14.29
CA SER A 126 -4.81 17.11 -13.68
C SER A 126 -3.33 17.14 -14.02
N TYR A 127 -2.74 18.34 -14.11
CA TYR A 127 -1.32 18.52 -14.38
C TYR A 127 -0.43 17.71 -13.43
N ALA A 128 -0.71 17.73 -12.12
CA ALA A 128 0.04 16.96 -11.12
C ALA A 128 -0.01 15.45 -11.37
N SER A 129 -1.12 14.95 -11.93
CA SER A 129 -1.28 13.55 -12.29
C SER A 129 -0.41 13.16 -13.49
N VAL A 130 -0.35 14.02 -14.52
CA VAL A 130 0.56 13.86 -15.67
C VAL A 130 2.02 13.87 -15.21
N VAL A 131 2.43 14.86 -14.41
CA VAL A 131 3.81 14.95 -13.90
C VAL A 131 4.21 13.70 -13.13
N ARG A 132 3.34 13.20 -12.24
CA ARG A 132 3.57 11.96 -11.50
C ARG A 132 3.69 10.75 -12.42
N ALA A 133 2.82 10.64 -13.41
CA ALA A 133 2.85 9.55 -14.39
C ALA A 133 4.18 9.53 -15.15
N VAL A 134 4.59 10.67 -15.70
CA VAL A 134 5.84 10.82 -16.46
C VAL A 134 7.05 10.49 -15.57
N ASN A 135 7.09 11.00 -14.35
CA ASN A 135 8.19 10.69 -13.40
C ASN A 135 8.30 9.20 -13.10
N ILE A 136 7.17 8.48 -12.98
CA ILE A 136 7.17 7.03 -12.77
C ILE A 136 7.74 6.31 -14.00
N ILE A 137 7.34 6.71 -15.21
CA ILE A 137 7.83 6.12 -16.46
C ILE A 137 9.34 6.37 -16.61
N GLU A 138 9.80 7.59 -16.39
CA GLU A 138 11.23 7.96 -16.45
C GLU A 138 12.07 7.27 -15.36
N ARG A 139 11.50 7.03 -14.17
CA ARG A 139 12.18 6.25 -13.11
C ARG A 139 12.35 4.80 -13.50
N LYS A 140 11.34 4.16 -14.11
CA LYS A 140 11.45 2.78 -14.60
C LYS A 140 12.57 2.61 -15.63
N LYS A 141 12.86 3.64 -16.44
CA LYS A 141 13.96 3.64 -17.42
C LYS A 141 15.35 3.77 -16.78
N ARG A 142 15.46 4.33 -15.57
CA ARG A 142 16.73 4.45 -14.86
C ARG A 142 16.99 3.17 -14.07
N GLU A 143 17.80 2.29 -14.62
CA GLU A 143 18.31 1.13 -13.88
C GLU A 143 19.08 1.61 -12.64
N ALA A 144 18.76 1.04 -11.48
CA ALA A 144 19.42 1.40 -10.23
C ALA A 144 20.79 0.71 -10.17
N TYR A 145 21.86 1.49 -10.22
CA TYR A 145 23.21 0.99 -9.96
C TYR A 145 23.32 0.58 -8.47
N ILE A 146 23.35 -0.72 -8.20
CA ILE A 146 23.58 -1.26 -6.86
C ILE A 146 25.08 -1.19 -6.58
N ARG A 147 25.47 -0.28 -5.69
CA ARG A 147 26.86 -0.15 -5.25
C ARG A 147 27.22 -1.41 -4.44
N PRO A 148 28.18 -2.25 -4.87
CA PRO A 148 28.59 -3.40 -4.06
C PRO A 148 29.16 -2.92 -2.74
N GLY A 149 28.60 -3.38 -1.62
CA GLY A 149 29.09 -3.04 -0.28
C GLY A 149 30.49 -3.60 -0.09
N ILE A 150 31.45 -2.76 0.28
CA ILE A 150 32.80 -3.18 0.66
C ILE A 150 32.68 -3.97 1.96
N LEU A 151 32.73 -5.30 1.87
CA LEU A 151 32.99 -6.16 3.02
C LEU A 151 34.38 -5.78 3.55
N ALA A 152 34.41 -5.03 4.65
CA ALA A 152 35.64 -4.71 5.36
C ALA A 152 36.38 -6.02 5.66
N ARG A 153 37.53 -6.23 5.02
CA ARG A 153 38.49 -7.28 5.36
C ARG A 153 38.97 -7.01 6.79
N ARG A 154 38.26 -7.57 7.78
CA ARG A 154 38.91 -7.97 9.03
C ARG A 154 39.73 -9.23 8.72
N TYR A 155 40.81 -9.42 9.48
CA TYR A 155 41.83 -10.49 9.39
C TYR A 155 43.01 -10.21 8.45
N CYS A 156 44.09 -9.65 9.00
CA CYS A 156 45.25 -10.45 9.38
C CYS A 156 46.13 -9.63 10.35
N ARG A 157 46.11 -9.96 11.65
CA ARG A 157 47.23 -9.64 12.55
C ARG A 157 47.92 -10.98 12.81
N ILE A 158 49.17 -11.07 12.35
CA ILE A 158 50.16 -12.06 12.76
C ILE A 158 50.75 -11.60 14.08
#